data_AF-A0A8S1J689-F1
#
_entry.id   AF-A0A8S1J689-F1
#
_cell.length_a   1.000
_cell.length_b   1.000
_cell.length_c   1.000
_cell.angle_alpha   90.00
_cell.angle_beta   90.00
_cell.angle_gamma   90.00
#
_symmetry.space_group_name_H-M   'P 1'
#
loop_
_entity.id
_entity.type
_entity.pdbx_description
1 polymer ?
#
loop_
_entity_poly.entity_id
_entity_poly.type
_entity_poly.pdbx_seq_one_letter_code
_entity_poly.pdbx_strand_id
1 'polypeptide(L)'
;MYRKQHKKDQTTDSSRRKRRTHQKVTLRSIVGASLEVIQKKRNEKPEVRQAARDAALREVKERMRKSKDAKKATGGKTQAGGKVEKAARSRGGKQGGKTGAGGLR
;
A
#
# COMPACT_ATOMS: atom_id res chain seq x y z
N MET A 1 11.00 23.01 -54.40
CA MET A 1 10.37 22.81 -53.07
C MET A 1 9.08 21.99 -53.07
N TYR A 2 8.33 21.89 -54.18
CA TYR A 2 7.05 21.18 -54.22
C TYR A 2 7.16 19.64 -54.10
N ARG A 3 7.96 18.98 -54.96
CA ARG A 3 7.94 17.52 -55.09
C ARG A 3 8.39 16.76 -53.83
N LYS A 4 9.35 17.31 -53.06
CA LYS A 4 9.84 16.74 -51.80
C LYS A 4 8.80 16.79 -50.67
N GLN A 5 8.09 17.91 -50.50
CA GLN A 5 7.05 18.06 -49.46
C GLN A 5 5.85 17.16 -49.74
N HIS A 6 5.48 17.01 -51.01
CA HIS A 6 4.34 16.21 -51.45
C HIS A 6 4.71 14.73 -51.70
N LYS A 7 5.91 14.30 -51.28
CA LYS A 7 6.42 12.92 -51.34
C LYS A 7 6.42 12.29 -52.74
N LYS A 8 6.41 13.10 -53.80
CA LYS A 8 6.38 12.64 -55.20
C LYS A 8 7.73 12.12 -55.71
N ASP A 9 8.80 12.32 -54.94
CA ASP A 9 10.16 11.83 -55.24
C ASP A 9 10.59 10.64 -54.36
N GLN A 10 9.70 10.09 -53.53
CA GLN A 10 10.04 8.95 -52.67
C GLN A 10 9.86 7.64 -53.44
N THR A 11 10.97 7.00 -53.80
CA THR A 11 11.01 5.67 -54.44
C THR A 11 11.43 4.54 -53.49
N THR A 12 11.75 4.84 -52.23
CA THR A 12 12.12 3.84 -51.22
C THR A 12 11.24 3.96 -49.98
N ASP A 13 10.90 2.80 -49.44
CA ASP A 13 10.16 2.59 -48.20
C ASP A 13 10.70 3.53 -47.10
N SER A 14 9.95 4.58 -46.78
CA SER A 14 10.33 5.52 -45.74
C SER A 14 10.28 4.77 -44.42
N SER A 15 11.41 4.17 -44.01
CA SER A 15 11.49 3.44 -42.76
C SER A 15 11.20 4.43 -41.63
N ARG A 16 9.94 4.43 -41.18
CA ARG A 16 9.51 5.22 -40.05
C ARG A 16 10.40 4.79 -38.89
N ARG A 17 11.22 5.70 -38.36
CA ARG A 17 12.08 5.43 -37.20
C ARG A 17 11.19 4.95 -36.06
N LYS A 18 11.11 3.63 -35.87
CA LYS A 18 10.44 3.02 -34.72
C LYS A 18 11.27 3.40 -33.50
N ARG A 19 10.72 4.23 -32.62
CA ARG A 19 11.36 4.54 -31.35
C ARG A 19 11.38 3.26 -30.51
N ARG A 20 12.56 2.68 -30.28
CA ARG A 20 12.71 1.57 -29.33
C ARG A 20 12.54 2.12 -27.91
N THR A 21 11.37 1.95 -27.32
CA THR A 21 11.17 2.15 -25.88
C THR A 21 11.76 0.96 -25.14
N HIS A 22 13.01 1.10 -24.70
CA HIS A 22 13.62 0.10 -23.84
C HIS A 22 13.24 0.39 -22.39
N GLN A 23 12.24 -0.32 -21.86
CA GLN A 23 11.95 -0.27 -20.44
C GLN A 23 12.99 -1.15 -19.73
N LYS A 24 14.14 -0.55 -19.38
CA LYS A 24 15.15 -1.23 -18.56
C LYS A 24 14.60 -1.36 -17.15
N VAL A 25 13.98 -2.50 -16.84
CA VAL A 25 13.74 -2.88 -15.45
C VAL A 25 15.10 -3.25 -14.88
N THR A 26 15.76 -2.30 -14.23
CA THR A 26 17.07 -2.54 -13.62
C THR A 26 16.92 -3.54 -12.49
N LEU A 27 17.37 -4.78 -12.72
CA LEU A 27 17.53 -5.80 -11.69
C LEU A 27 18.89 -5.60 -11.05
N ARG A 28 18.98 -4.66 -10.11
CA ARG A 28 20.18 -4.43 -9.30
C ARG A 28 19.97 -4.98 -7.90
N SER A 29 21.06 -5.43 -7.27
CA SER A 29 21.07 -5.62 -5.82
C SER A 29 20.80 -4.30 -5.12
N ILE A 30 20.15 -4.37 -3.97
CA ILE A 30 19.88 -3.23 -3.10
C ILE A 30 20.70 -3.46 -1.82
N VAL A 31 21.17 -2.40 -1.15
CA VAL A 31 22.11 -2.49 0.00
C VAL A 31 21.73 -3.59 1.00
N GLY A 32 20.46 -3.68 1.40
CA GLY A 32 19.99 -4.68 2.37
C GLY A 32 19.50 -6.01 1.80
N ALA A 33 19.60 -6.23 0.48
CA ALA A 33 19.14 -7.47 -0.15
C ALA A 33 19.90 -7.78 -1.45
N SER A 34 20.51 -8.97 -1.51
CA SER A 34 21.11 -9.46 -2.75
C SER A 34 20.06 -9.66 -3.84
N LEU A 35 20.51 -9.63 -5.09
CA LEU A 35 19.65 -9.80 -6.27
C LEU A 35 18.88 -11.12 -6.25
N GLU A 36 19.51 -12.19 -5.78
CA GLU A 36 18.89 -13.52 -5.67
C GLU A 36 17.73 -13.55 -4.67
N VAL A 37 17.88 -12.88 -3.53
CA VAL A 37 16.82 -12.82 -2.50
C VAL A 37 15.62 -12.04 -3.03
N ILE A 38 15.85 -10.94 -3.76
CA ILE A 38 14.80 -10.14 -4.37
C ILE A 38 14.03 -10.95 -5.43
N GLN A 39 14.75 -11.72 -6.26
CA GLN A 39 14.13 -12.56 -7.29
C GLN A 39 13.31 -13.70 -6.69
N LYS A 40 13.85 -14.40 -5.69
CA LYS A 40 13.13 -15.48 -4.99
C LYS A 40 11.80 -14.97 -4.44
N LYS A 41 11.81 -13.87 -3.68
CA LYS A 41 10.59 -13.25 -3.12
C LYS A 41 9.61 -12.77 -4.20
N ARG A 42 10.10 -12.24 -5.32
CA ARG A 42 9.24 -11.77 -6.42
C ARG A 42 8.57 -12.91 -7.18
N ASN A 43 9.32 -13.99 -7.41
CA ASN A 43 8.90 -15.12 -8.23
C ASN A 43 8.09 -16.17 -7.45
N GLU A 44 7.88 -15.98 -6.14
CA GLU A 44 6.96 -16.81 -5.37
C GLU A 44 5.56 -16.80 -5.95
N LYS A 45 4.95 -17.99 -6.01
CA LYS A 45 3.57 -18.15 -6.49
C LYS A 45 2.62 -17.30 -5.64
N PRO A 46 1.57 -16.72 -6.24
CA PRO A 46 0.62 -15.89 -5.53
C PRO A 46 -0.08 -16.65 -4.39
N GLU A 47 -0.30 -17.94 -4.55
CA GLU A 47 -0.88 -18.83 -3.51
C GLU A 47 0.00 -18.89 -2.26
N VAL A 48 1.32 -19.04 -2.41
CA VAL A 48 2.28 -19.04 -1.30
C VAL A 48 2.28 -17.69 -0.60
N ARG A 49 2.20 -16.60 -1.37
CA ARG A 49 2.10 -15.23 -0.83
C ARG A 49 0.80 -15.02 -0.07
N GLN A 50 -0.33 -15.55 -0.55
CA GLN A 50 -1.62 -15.46 0.13
C GLN A 50 -1.62 -16.27 1.43
N ALA A 51 -1.11 -17.51 1.40
CA ALA A 51 -0.96 -18.33 2.60
C ALA A 51 -0.09 -17.65 3.68
N ALA A 52 1.03 -17.03 3.29
CA ALA A 52 1.88 -16.29 4.22
C ALA A 52 1.15 -15.06 4.83
N ARG A 53 0.34 -14.35 4.03
CA ARG A 53 -0.50 -13.25 4.53
C ARG A 53 -1.55 -13.73 5.51
N ASP A 54 -2.24 -14.82 5.19
CA ASP A 54 -3.30 -15.37 6.02
C ASP A 54 -2.75 -15.91 7.35
N ALA A 55 -1.58 -16.56 7.31
CA ALA A 55 -0.86 -16.99 8.51
C ALA A 55 -0.48 -15.78 9.40
N ALA A 56 0.09 -14.72 8.82
CA ALA A 56 0.44 -13.51 9.56
C ALA A 56 -0.79 -12.83 10.19
N LEU A 57 -1.91 -12.76 9.44
CA LEU A 57 -3.16 -12.20 9.96
C LEU A 57 -3.75 -13.05 11.10
N ARG A 58 -3.64 -14.39 11.04
CA ARG A 58 -4.05 -15.28 12.14
C ARG A 58 -3.21 -15.04 13.37
N GLU A 59 -1.89 -15.02 13.23
CA GLU A 59 -0.98 -14.78 14.35
C GLU A 59 -1.23 -13.42 15.01
N VAL A 60 -1.40 -12.35 14.22
CA VAL A 60 -1.74 -11.01 14.76
C VAL A 60 -3.06 -11.06 15.52
N LYS A 61 -4.10 -11.70 14.97
CA LYS A 61 -5.40 -11.84 15.65
C LYS A 61 -5.27 -12.62 16.95
N GLU A 62 -4.47 -13.68 17.00
CA GLU A 62 -4.23 -14.47 18.21
C GLU A 62 -3.45 -13.68 19.25
N ARG A 63 -2.39 -12.98 18.87
CA ARG A 63 -1.65 -12.07 19.77
C ARG A 63 -2.57 -10.99 20.33
N MET A 64 -3.44 -10.42 19.50
CA MET A 64 -4.42 -9.41 19.93
C MET A 64 -5.45 -9.99 20.90
N ARG A 65 -5.97 -11.20 20.66
CA ARG A 65 -6.88 -11.90 21.61
C ARG A 65 -6.18 -12.13 22.95
N LYS A 66 -5.00 -12.75 22.94
CA LYS A 66 -4.18 -12.98 24.14
C LYS A 66 -3.91 -11.68 24.92
N SER A 67 -3.58 -10.59 24.23
CA SER A 67 -3.36 -9.28 24.88
C SER A 67 -4.64 -8.69 25.48
N LYS A 68 -5.81 -8.91 24.87
CA LYS A 68 -7.11 -8.46 25.40
C LYS A 68 -7.53 -9.29 26.60
N ASP A 69 -7.32 -10.60 26.56
CA ASP A 69 -7.65 -11.50 27.66
C ASP A 69 -6.73 -11.26 28.86
N ALA A 70 -5.44 -10.99 28.62
CA ALA A 70 -4.51 -10.53 29.65
C ALA A 70 -4.99 -9.21 30.29
N LYS A 71 -5.43 -8.22 29.47
CA LYS A 71 -5.97 -6.95 29.99
C LYS A 71 -7.28 -7.12 30.76
N LYS A 72 -8.15 -8.05 30.36
CA LYS A 72 -9.40 -8.38 31.09
C LYS A 72 -9.10 -9.11 32.41
N ALA A 73 -8.13 -10.01 32.41
CA ALA A 73 -7.69 -10.72 33.62
C ALA A 73 -7.02 -9.78 34.64
N THR A 74 -6.31 -8.75 34.17
CA THR A 74 -5.73 -7.71 35.06
C THR A 74 -6.72 -6.60 35.42
N GLY A 75 -7.83 -6.46 34.71
CA GLY A 75 -8.86 -5.43 34.95
C GLY A 75 -9.81 -5.70 36.12
N GLY A 76 -9.69 -6.86 36.77
CA GLY A 76 -10.48 -7.22 37.97
C GLY A 76 -9.87 -6.75 39.31
N LYS A 77 -8.74 -6.04 39.29
CA LYS A 77 -8.13 -5.43 40.49
C LYS A 77 -7.79 -3.96 40.29
N THR A 78 -8.82 -3.13 40.14
CA THR A 78 -8.76 -1.76 40.68
C THR A 78 -10.12 -1.43 41.27
N GLN A 79 -10.13 -1.40 42.59
CA GLN A 79 -11.26 -1.10 43.45
C GLN A 79 -11.80 0.31 43.20
N ALA A 80 -13.09 0.44 43.47
CA ALA A 80 -13.78 1.71 43.64
C ALA A 80 -13.15 2.57 44.75
N GLY A 81 -13.19 3.89 44.59
CA GLY A 81 -13.01 4.85 45.68
C GLY A 81 -12.26 6.13 45.26
N GLY A 82 -12.99 7.20 44.98
CA GLY A 82 -12.39 8.52 44.78
C GLY A 82 -13.25 9.49 43.98
N LYS A 83 -14.42 9.88 44.52
CA LYS A 83 -15.12 11.10 44.11
C LYS A 83 -14.22 12.31 44.41
N VAL A 84 -13.89 13.12 43.42
CA VAL A 84 -13.71 14.56 43.62
C VAL A 84 -14.37 15.28 42.45
N GLU A 85 -15.38 16.06 42.79
CA GLU A 85 -16.14 16.95 41.92
C GLU A 85 -15.36 18.22 41.55
N LYS A 86 -15.87 18.86 40.48
CA LYS A 86 -15.72 20.26 40.03
C LYS A 86 -14.41 20.59 39.27
N ALA A 87 -14.43 21.31 38.14
CA ALA A 87 -15.42 22.27 37.63
C ALA A 87 -15.34 22.49 36.10
N ALA A 88 -16.46 23.03 35.57
CA ALA A 88 -16.63 23.82 34.33
C ALA A 88 -16.39 23.12 32.97
N ARG A 89 -17.42 22.61 32.27
CA ARG A 89 -18.36 23.35 31.38
C ARG A 89 -17.69 24.33 30.37
N SER A 90 -17.59 23.89 29.12
CA SER A 90 -18.14 24.60 27.95
C SER A 90 -18.31 23.57 26.80
N ARG A 91 -19.47 22.96 26.65
CA ARG A 91 -20.53 23.34 25.69
C ARG A 91 -20.07 23.55 24.24
N GLY A 92 -20.58 22.67 23.36
CA GLY A 92 -20.61 22.78 21.91
C GLY A 92 -19.96 21.53 21.28
N GLY A 93 -20.64 20.48 20.83
CA GLY A 93 -22.01 20.39 20.33
C GLY A 93 -22.00 19.92 18.87
N LYS A 94 -21.83 18.60 18.68
CA LYS A 94 -22.52 17.74 17.69
C LYS A 94 -22.67 18.24 16.24
N GLN A 95 -22.06 17.49 15.30
CA GLN A 95 -22.56 17.01 13.98
C GLN A 95 -21.32 16.70 13.12
N GLY A 96 -21.12 15.57 12.43
CA GLY A 96 -22.05 14.57 11.92
C GLY A 96 -21.78 14.41 10.42
N GLY A 97 -21.28 13.23 10.00
CA GLY A 97 -21.58 12.63 8.69
C GLY A 97 -20.93 13.17 7.40
N LYS A 98 -20.24 12.26 6.71
CA LYS A 98 -20.24 12.03 5.24
C LYS A 98 -20.26 13.25 4.30
N THR A 99 -19.14 13.50 3.64
CA THR A 99 -18.98 13.91 2.22
C THR A 99 -17.51 13.59 1.84
N GLY A 100 -17.07 13.10 0.68
CA GLY A 100 -17.60 12.53 -0.56
C GLY A 100 -16.41 11.78 -1.19
N ALA A 101 -16.57 10.58 -1.77
CA ALA A 101 -16.73 10.39 -3.21
C ALA A 101 -15.88 11.33 -4.10
N GLY A 102 -15.04 10.73 -4.97
CA GLY A 102 -14.37 11.36 -6.12
C GLY A 102 -12.90 11.68 -5.83
N GLY A 103 -11.91 11.24 -6.60
CA GLY A 103 -11.89 10.92 -8.02
C GLY A 103 -10.63 11.59 -8.61
N LEU A 104 -9.89 10.82 -9.41
CA LEU A 104 -8.85 11.22 -10.38
C LEU A 104 -8.22 12.63 -10.24
N ARG A 105 -6.91 12.66 -9.96
CA ARG A 105 -5.91 13.36 -10.80
C ARG A 105 -4.60 12.59 -10.78
#